data_AF-A0A6G8S814-F1
#
_entry.id   AF-A0A6G8S814-F1
#
_cell.length_a   1.000
_cell.length_b   1.000
_cell.length_c   1.000
_cell.angle_alpha   90.00
_cell.angle_beta   90.00
_cell.angle_gamma   90.00
#
_symmetry.space_group_name_H-M   'P 1'
#
loop_
_entity.id
_entity.type
_entity.pdbx_description
1 polymer ?
#
loop_
_entity_poly.entity_id
_entity_poly.type
_entity_poly.pdbx_seq_one_letter_code
_entity_poly.pdbx_strand_id
1 'polypeptide(L)'
;MERDSKVRTLIDDEHFPDAYQFYIANPKFLSTHPTAVPKFIQATHEANTWIAQHPQEVLNFYSKTVGLDSDIAKKYLDKRPSDITVKPIDELVVKIQQAIADTFFQEKLMPRNVDIAKAVWK
;
A
#
# COMPACT_ATOMS: atom_id res chain seq x y z
N MET A 1 5.46 5.31 -22.80
CA MET A 1 6.81 5.89 -22.98
C MET A 1 7.76 5.26 -21.96
N GLU A 2 8.18 4.02 -22.16
CA GLU A 2 9.21 3.38 -21.31
C GLU A 2 10.11 2.42 -22.12
N ARG A 3 9.93 2.31 -23.45
CA ARG A 3 10.72 1.40 -24.28
C ARG A 3 12.07 1.97 -24.75
N ASP A 4 12.28 3.30 -24.72
CA ASP A 4 13.43 3.95 -25.38
C ASP A 4 14.38 4.76 -24.49
N SER A 5 14.15 4.85 -23.19
CA SER A 5 15.09 5.55 -22.29
C SER A 5 16.08 4.55 -21.71
N LYS A 6 17.37 4.68 -22.04
CA LYS A 6 18.47 3.97 -21.34
C LYS A 6 18.60 4.50 -19.90
N VAL A 7 17.62 4.20 -19.06
CA VAL A 7 17.64 4.52 -17.63
C VAL A 7 18.31 3.40 -16.86
N ARG A 8 19.06 3.77 -15.82
CA ARG A 8 19.70 2.85 -14.89
C ARG A 8 19.22 3.20 -13.48
N THR A 9 18.76 2.21 -12.73
CA THR A 9 18.48 2.37 -11.30
C THR A 9 19.76 2.81 -10.59
N LEU A 10 19.70 3.96 -9.92
CA LEU A 10 20.82 4.47 -9.12
C LEU A 10 20.76 3.93 -7.70
N ILE A 11 19.57 3.95 -7.10
CA ILE A 11 19.21 3.45 -5.78
C ILE A 11 17.77 2.94 -5.90
N ASP A 12 17.48 1.79 -5.31
CA ASP A 12 16.13 1.23 -5.16
C ASP A 12 15.66 1.30 -3.70
N ASP A 13 14.44 0.83 -3.47
CA ASP A 13 13.78 0.85 -2.16
C ASP A 13 14.35 -0.16 -1.16
N GLU A 14 15.14 -1.15 -1.60
CA GLU A 14 15.80 -2.14 -0.73
C GLU A 14 16.77 -1.49 0.28
N HIS A 15 17.18 -0.26 0.02
CA HIS A 15 18.09 0.52 0.88
C HIS A 15 17.38 1.36 1.96
N PHE A 16 16.04 1.33 1.99
CA PHE A 16 15.24 2.13 2.93
C PHE A 16 14.40 1.22 3.85
N PRO A 17 14.00 1.69 5.04
CA PRO A 17 13.09 0.94 5.91
C PRO A 17 11.76 0.65 5.21
N ASP A 18 11.14 -0.48 5.58
CA ASP A 18 9.82 -0.85 5.08
C ASP A 18 8.81 0.29 5.28
N ALA A 19 8.10 0.63 4.21
CA ALA A 19 6.98 1.54 4.23
C ALA A 19 5.68 0.77 4.00
N TYR A 20 4.70 0.96 4.88
CA TYR A 20 3.39 0.33 4.76
C TYR A 20 2.42 1.22 4.00
N GLN A 21 1.49 0.58 3.30
CA GLN A 21 0.32 1.24 2.74
C GLN A 21 -0.83 1.20 3.74
N PHE A 22 -1.56 2.31 3.87
CA PHE A 22 -2.64 2.45 4.84
C PHE A 22 -3.97 2.76 4.18
N TYR A 23 -5.04 2.25 4.77
CA TYR A 23 -6.40 2.71 4.51
C TYR A 23 -6.79 3.70 5.60
N ILE A 24 -7.38 4.84 5.19
CA ILE A 24 -7.80 5.90 6.09
C ILE A 24 -9.32 6.01 6.01
N ALA A 25 -9.97 6.10 7.18
CA ALA A 25 -11.42 6.24 7.27
C ALA A 25 -11.81 7.35 8.24
N ASN A 26 -13.00 7.92 8.04
CA ASN A 26 -13.55 8.94 8.93
C ASN A 26 -13.90 8.33 10.30
N PRO A 27 -13.44 8.89 11.43
CA PRO A 27 -13.75 8.39 12.77
C PRO A 27 -15.26 8.25 13.04
N LYS A 28 -16.09 9.17 12.54
CA LYS A 28 -17.55 9.11 12.69
C LYS A 28 -18.13 7.88 11.98
N PHE A 29 -17.61 7.54 10.80
CA PHE A 29 -18.05 6.35 10.07
C PHE A 29 -17.71 5.07 10.84
N LEU A 30 -16.49 4.98 11.38
CA LEU A 30 -16.04 3.85 12.17
C LEU A 30 -16.87 3.66 13.43
N SER A 31 -17.24 4.76 14.12
CA SER A 31 -18.09 4.69 15.31
C SER A 31 -19.52 4.23 15.03
N THR A 32 -20.06 4.50 13.84
CA THR A 32 -21.44 4.14 13.47
C THR A 32 -21.54 2.79 12.77
N HIS A 33 -20.43 2.27 12.25
CA HIS A 33 -20.36 0.99 11.55
C HIS A 33 -19.25 0.10 12.13
N PRO A 34 -19.41 -0.44 13.35
CA PRO A 34 -18.35 -1.21 14.02
C PRO A 34 -17.92 -2.48 13.28
N THR A 35 -18.76 -3.00 12.38
CA THR A 35 -18.44 -4.17 11.54
C THR A 35 -17.78 -3.82 10.20
N ALA A 36 -17.60 -2.53 9.87
CA ALA A 36 -17.11 -2.12 8.57
C ALA A 36 -15.66 -2.56 8.33
N VAL A 37 -14.78 -2.39 9.32
CA VAL A 37 -13.36 -2.73 9.17
C VAL A 37 -13.13 -4.24 9.01
N PRO A 38 -13.67 -5.15 9.85
CA PRO A 38 -13.48 -6.57 9.64
C PRO A 38 -14.07 -7.05 8.30
N LYS A 39 -15.23 -6.52 7.87
CA LYS A 39 -15.80 -6.82 6.55
C LYS A 39 -14.91 -6.34 5.41
N PHE A 40 -14.34 -5.15 5.52
CA PHE A 40 -13.42 -4.60 4.53
C PHE A 40 -12.16 -5.46 4.42
N ILE A 41 -11.55 -5.82 5.55
CA ILE A 41 -10.39 -6.72 5.59
C ILE A 41 -10.73 -8.05 4.90
N GLN A 42 -11.86 -8.67 5.24
CA GLN A 42 -12.31 -9.92 4.61
C GLN A 42 -12.47 -9.76 3.08
N ALA A 43 -13.19 -8.73 2.63
CA ALA A 43 -13.42 -8.51 1.20
C ALA A 43 -12.10 -8.30 0.44
N THR A 44 -11.14 -7.57 1.01
CA THR A 44 -9.81 -7.40 0.40
C THR A 44 -9.00 -8.70 0.36
N HIS A 45 -9.11 -9.54 1.39
CA HIS A 45 -8.48 -10.85 1.41
C HIS A 45 -9.04 -11.76 0.31
N GLU A 46 -10.36 -11.80 0.14
CA GLU A 46 -11.03 -12.55 -0.93
C GLU A 46 -10.59 -12.06 -2.32
N ALA A 47 -10.55 -10.74 -2.52
CA ALA A 47 -10.10 -10.14 -3.78
C ALA A 47 -8.62 -10.46 -4.09
N ASN A 48 -7.73 -10.34 -3.10
CA ASN A 48 -6.31 -10.64 -3.29
C ASN A 48 -6.06 -12.13 -3.54
N THR A 49 -6.82 -13.00 -2.87
CA THR A 49 -6.79 -14.45 -3.14
C THR A 49 -7.18 -14.75 -4.58
N TRP A 50 -8.25 -14.12 -5.07
CA TRP A 50 -8.68 -14.28 -6.45
C TRP A 50 -7.62 -13.77 -7.44
N ILE A 51 -7.03 -12.60 -7.18
CA ILE A 51 -5.96 -12.02 -8.00
C ILE A 51 -4.77 -12.99 -8.13
N ALA A 52 -4.35 -13.59 -7.02
CA ALA A 52 -3.24 -14.55 -7.00
C ALA A 52 -3.54 -15.83 -7.80
N GLN A 53 -4.81 -16.25 -7.84
CA GLN A 53 -5.25 -17.45 -8.56
C GLN A 53 -5.52 -17.21 -10.05
N HIS A 54 -5.70 -15.97 -10.50
CA HIS A 54 -6.10 -15.63 -11.87
C HIS A 54 -5.12 -14.66 -12.57
N PRO A 55 -3.80 -14.96 -12.61
CA PRO A 55 -2.77 -14.00 -13.04
C PRO A 55 -2.95 -13.52 -14.49
N GLN A 56 -3.43 -14.36 -15.41
CA GLN A 56 -3.65 -13.97 -16.81
C GLN A 56 -4.83 -13.02 -16.97
N GLU A 57 -5.91 -13.24 -16.22
CA GLU A 57 -7.10 -12.37 -16.23
C GLU A 57 -6.76 -11.01 -15.62
N VAL A 58 -6.01 -11.02 -14.52
CA VAL A 58 -5.47 -9.81 -13.89
C VAL A 58 -4.58 -9.03 -14.85
N LEU A 59 -3.67 -9.71 -15.56
CA LEU A 59 -2.80 -9.07 -16.57
C LEU A 59 -3.63 -8.41 -17.68
N ASN A 60 -4.61 -9.13 -18.23
CA ASN A 60 -5.47 -8.60 -19.30
C ASN A 60 -6.28 -7.40 -18.81
N PHE A 61 -6.89 -7.51 -17.63
CA PHE A 61 -7.68 -6.45 -17.01
C PHE A 61 -6.82 -5.21 -16.71
N TYR A 62 -5.67 -5.40 -16.08
CA TYR A 62 -4.76 -4.31 -15.70
C TYR A 62 -4.19 -3.59 -16.93
N SER A 63 -3.70 -4.34 -17.92
CA SER A 63 -3.16 -3.77 -19.17
C SER A 63 -4.20 -2.88 -19.87
N LYS A 64 -5.45 -3.36 -19.98
CA LYS A 64 -6.55 -2.60 -20.59
C LYS A 64 -6.93 -1.37 -19.78
N THR A 65 -6.96 -1.48 -18.45
CA THR A 65 -7.41 -0.40 -17.56
C THR A 65 -6.39 0.74 -17.49
N VAL A 66 -5.10 0.41 -17.40
CA VAL A 66 -4.02 1.39 -17.30
C VAL A 66 -3.53 1.84 -18.69
N GLY A 67 -3.92 1.14 -19.76
CA GLY A 67 -3.49 1.44 -21.13
C GLY A 67 -2.02 1.10 -21.38
N LEU A 68 -1.49 0.10 -20.68
CA LEU A 68 -0.10 -0.35 -20.82
C LEU A 68 -0.01 -1.55 -21.76
N ASP A 69 1.13 -1.63 -22.46
CA ASP A 69 1.53 -2.85 -23.16
C ASP A 69 1.63 -4.02 -22.17
N SER A 70 1.19 -5.21 -22.59
CA SER A 70 1.09 -6.39 -21.73
C SER A 70 2.43 -6.79 -21.11
N ASP A 71 3.56 -6.60 -21.80
CA ASP A 71 4.86 -6.96 -21.25
C ASP A 71 5.28 -6.00 -20.13
N ILE A 72 4.90 -4.72 -20.24
CA ILE A 72 5.15 -3.69 -19.22
C ILE A 72 4.25 -3.94 -18.01
N ALA A 73 2.96 -4.18 -18.26
CA ALA A 73 1.99 -4.52 -17.23
C ALA A 73 2.42 -5.77 -16.44
N LYS A 74 2.90 -6.81 -17.14
CA LYS A 74 3.38 -8.04 -16.50
C LYS A 74 4.57 -7.76 -15.58
N LYS A 75 5.58 -7.01 -16.05
CA LYS A 75 6.73 -6.63 -15.21
C LYS A 75 6.32 -5.88 -13.95
N TYR A 76 5.34 -4.99 -14.05
CA TYR A 76 4.80 -4.28 -12.89
C TYR A 76 4.11 -5.24 -11.91
N LEU A 77 3.24 -6.11 -12.41
CA LEU A 77 2.51 -7.08 -11.58
C LEU A 77 3.44 -8.10 -10.92
N ASP A 78 4.48 -8.55 -11.62
CA ASP A 78 5.48 -9.51 -11.09
C ASP A 78 6.33 -8.91 -9.95
N LYS A 79 6.49 -7.58 -9.89
CA LYS A 79 7.21 -6.91 -8.81
C LYS A 79 6.39 -6.76 -7.53
N ARG A 80 5.08 -6.98 -7.58
CA ARG A 80 4.24 -6.86 -6.39
C ARG A 80 4.55 -8.01 -5.45
N PRO A 81 4.58 -7.78 -4.12
CA PRO A 81 4.67 -8.86 -3.16
C PRO A 81 3.57 -9.90 -3.41
N SER A 82 3.91 -11.17 -3.29
CA SER A 82 2.95 -12.26 -3.48
C SER A 82 1.89 -12.33 -2.37
N ASP A 83 2.16 -11.70 -1.23
CA ASP A 83 1.38 -11.76 0.01
C ASP A 83 0.74 -10.40 0.37
N ILE A 84 0.06 -9.77 -0.58
CA ILE A 84 -0.68 -8.52 -0.31
C ILE A 84 -1.82 -8.79 0.67
N THR A 85 -1.59 -8.47 1.94
CA THR A 85 -2.55 -8.72 3.01
C THR A 85 -2.90 -7.42 3.71
N VAL A 86 -4.18 -7.07 3.67
CA VAL A 86 -4.71 -6.00 4.53
C VAL A 86 -4.96 -6.60 5.90
N LYS A 87 -4.35 -6.01 6.93
CA LYS A 87 -4.43 -6.50 8.31
C LYS A 87 -4.63 -5.34 9.30
N PRO A 88 -5.13 -5.60 10.50
CA PRO A 88 -5.10 -4.62 11.58
C PRO A 88 -3.67 -4.10 11.83
N ILE A 89 -3.56 -2.83 12.19
CA ILE A 89 -2.27 -2.19 12.47
C ILE A 89 -1.75 -2.71 13.82
N ASP A 90 -0.51 -3.20 13.84
CA ASP A 90 0.19 -3.65 15.03
C ASP A 90 1.18 -2.58 15.56
N GLU A 91 1.77 -2.84 16.74
CA GLU A 91 2.70 -1.90 17.38
C GLU A 91 3.97 -1.63 16.57
N LEU A 92 4.44 -2.60 15.78
CA LEU A 92 5.63 -2.43 14.95
C LEU A 92 5.33 -1.42 13.83
N VAL A 93 4.20 -1.57 13.16
CA VAL A 93 3.75 -0.65 12.11
C VAL A 93 3.56 0.77 12.68
N VAL A 94 3.00 0.90 13.89
CA VAL A 94 2.90 2.21 14.56
C VAL A 94 4.26 2.85 14.80
N LYS A 95 5.23 2.08 15.32
CA LYS A 95 6.58 2.59 15.58
C LYS A 95 7.29 3.05 14.31
N ILE A 96 7.20 2.26 13.23
CA ILE A 96 7.78 2.59 11.93
C ILE A 96 7.16 3.89 11.38
N GLN A 97 5.84 3.97 11.39
CA GLN A 97 5.15 5.16 10.89
C GLN A 97 5.40 6.41 11.75
N GLN A 98 5.55 6.25 13.06
CA GLN A 98 5.95 7.35 13.95
C GLN A 98 7.36 7.86 13.63
N ALA A 99 8.32 6.97 13.38
CA ALA A 99 9.68 7.36 13.00
C ALA A 99 9.72 8.14 11.67
N ILE A 100 8.88 7.76 10.71
CA ILE A 100 8.71 8.52 9.45
C ILE A 100 8.13 9.90 9.75
N ALA A 101 7.07 10.00 10.56
CA ALA A 101 6.46 11.27 10.92
C ALA A 101 7.42 12.21 11.68
N ASP A 102 8.24 11.65 12.58
CA ASP A 102 9.25 12.39 13.33
C ASP A 102 10.35 12.92 12.39
N THR A 103 10.80 12.10 11.42
CA THR A 103 11.77 12.53 10.39
C THR A 103 11.22 13.70 9.59
N PHE A 104 9.97 13.62 9.13
CA PHE A 104 9.33 14.71 8.36
C PHE A 104 9.20 16.00 9.18
N PHE A 105 8.95 15.89 10.47
CA PHE A 105 8.93 17.05 11.36
C PHE A 105 10.32 17.65 11.59
N GLN A 106 11.33 16.81 11.84
CA GLN A 106 12.73 17.23 12.02
C GLN A 106 13.27 17.96 10.78
N GLU A 107 12.98 17.42 9.60
CA GLU A 107 13.35 18.01 8.30
C GLU A 107 12.43 19.17 7.86
N LYS A 108 11.50 19.60 8.73
CA LYS A 108 10.57 20.72 8.50
C LYS A 108 9.67 20.55 7.26
N LEU A 109 9.45 19.30 6.83
CA LEU A 109 8.49 18.94 5.79
C LEU A 109 7.04 18.93 6.33
N MET A 110 6.89 18.85 7.65
CA MET A 110 5.62 18.98 8.36
C MET A 110 5.67 20.08 9.41
N PRO A 111 4.62 20.93 9.52
CA PRO A 111 4.60 22.05 10.45
C PRO A 111 4.32 21.64 11.91
N ARG A 112 3.89 20.40 12.14
CA ARG A 112 3.52 19.89 13.47
C ARG A 112 3.94 18.43 13.63
N ASN A 113 4.38 18.08 14.83
CA ASN A 113 4.56 16.69 15.24
C ASN A 113 3.17 16.03 15.42
N VAL A 114 3.08 14.73 15.10
CA VAL A 114 1.85 13.93 15.18
C VAL A 114 2.11 12.67 15.99
N ASP A 115 1.09 12.21 16.72
CA ASP A 115 1.09 10.95 17.47
C ASP A 115 0.29 9.91 16.69
N ILE A 116 1.00 8.99 16.03
CA ILE A 116 0.39 7.99 15.13
C ILE A 116 -0.52 7.04 15.91
N ALA A 117 -0.19 6.69 17.15
CA ALA A 117 -0.97 5.74 17.93
C ALA A 117 -2.42 6.23 18.20
N LYS A 118 -2.63 7.55 18.23
CA LYS A 118 -3.96 8.16 18.39
C LYS A 118 -4.83 8.07 17.13
N ALA A 119 -4.23 7.85 15.96
CA ALA A 119 -4.94 7.73 14.70
C ALA A 119 -5.32 6.28 14.34
N VAL A 120 -4.78 5.30 15.07
CA VAL A 120 -5.06 3.88 14.82
C VAL A 120 -6.45 3.50 15.30
N TRP A 121 -7.24 2.92 14.38
CA TRP A 121 -8.52 2.30 14.72
C TRP A 121 -8.32 1.04 15.57
N LYS A 122 -9.17 0.87 16.59
CA LYS A 122 -9.20 -0.28 17.50
C LYS A 122 -10.60 -0.87 17.57
#